data_AF-A0A7J7N899-F1
#
_entry.id   AF-A0A7J7N899-F1
#
_cell.length_a   1.000
_cell.length_b   1.000
_cell.length_c   1.000
_cell.angle_alpha   90.00
_cell.angle_beta   90.00
_cell.angle_gamma   90.00
#
_symmetry.space_group_name_H-M   'P 1'
#
loop_
_entity.id
_entity.type
_entity.pdbx_description
1 polymer ?
#
loop_
_entity_poly.entity_id
_entity_poly.type
_entity_poly.pdbx_seq_one_letter_code
_entity_poly.pdbx_strand_id
1 'polypeptide(L)'
;MQNCKLIDLVVSSTTLAESKSRGQVVAAFKGFMAPDLPHKLIELLEKIVFQNPTFSGSFDLETLLLVTTFKVDVSRVMDYINRLDNFDGSDFGEIAVKAQLYEEALAVFKKFNLNVQAVNVLLYNIQSIKRVVKFAFLVEEDAVWSLLANAQHEAGMVDDAIELFMRLKPA
;
A
#
# COMPACT_ATOMS: atom_id res chain seq x y z
N MET A 1 36.51 -8.38 3.07
CA MET A 1 35.83 -9.45 3.85
C MET A 1 35.58 -9.04 5.32
N GLN A 2 35.33 -7.74 5.60
CA GLN A 2 35.34 -7.21 6.98
C GLN A 2 34.00 -6.54 7.40
N ASN A 3 33.07 -6.28 6.46
CA ASN A 3 31.76 -5.68 6.76
C ASN A 3 30.68 -6.68 7.21
N CYS A 4 30.83 -7.98 6.95
CA CYS A 4 29.82 -8.97 7.39
C CYS A 4 29.84 -9.25 8.90
N LYS A 5 30.92 -8.94 9.61
CA LYS A 5 31.04 -9.23 11.06
C LYS A 5 30.35 -8.19 11.95
N LEU A 6 30.18 -6.95 11.49
CA LEU A 6 29.49 -5.91 12.28
C LEU A 6 27.98 -6.12 12.29
N ILE A 7 27.41 -6.57 11.17
CA ILE A 7 25.98 -6.91 11.09
C ILE A 7 25.68 -8.13 11.97
N ASP A 8 26.55 -9.15 11.95
CA ASP A 8 26.43 -10.30 12.83
C ASP A 8 26.64 -9.92 14.30
N LEU A 9 27.50 -8.95 14.61
CA LEU A 9 27.68 -8.46 16.00
C LEU A 9 26.48 -7.61 16.46
N VAL A 10 25.88 -6.79 15.61
CA VAL A 10 24.65 -6.02 15.92
C VAL A 10 23.43 -6.95 16.04
N VAL A 11 23.40 -8.07 15.29
CA VAL A 11 22.35 -9.10 15.35
C VAL A 11 22.56 -10.09 16.50
N SER A 12 23.80 -10.39 16.88
CA SER A 12 24.15 -11.38 17.92
C SER A 12 24.29 -10.77 19.32
N SER A 13 24.60 -9.48 19.43
CA SER A 13 24.61 -8.78 20.71
C SER A 13 23.18 -8.35 21.03
N THR A 14 22.49 -9.09 21.87
CA THR A 14 21.90 -8.60 23.13
C THR A 14 21.80 -7.06 23.34
N THR A 15 21.26 -6.30 22.40
CA THR A 15 20.88 -4.89 22.58
C THR A 15 19.61 -4.51 21.83
N LEU A 16 19.32 -5.14 20.67
CA LEU A 16 18.03 -4.94 19.98
C LEU A 16 16.84 -5.56 20.74
N ALA A 17 17.09 -6.65 21.48
CA ALA A 17 16.12 -7.27 22.37
C ALA A 17 15.93 -6.50 23.70
N GLU A 18 16.85 -5.61 24.07
CA GLU A 18 16.81 -4.84 25.33
C GLU A 18 16.32 -3.39 25.16
N SER A 19 16.31 -2.85 23.93
CA SER A 19 15.77 -1.52 23.65
C SER A 19 14.24 -1.50 23.74
N LYS A 20 13.71 -1.18 24.93
CA LYS A 20 12.28 -0.96 25.27
C LYS A 20 11.56 0.13 24.47
N SER A 21 12.17 0.70 23.43
CA SER A 21 11.69 1.88 22.72
C SER A 21 11.54 1.59 21.22
N ARG A 22 10.29 1.53 20.75
CA ARG A 22 9.92 1.35 19.33
C ARG A 22 10.64 2.35 18.42
N GLY A 23 10.85 3.59 18.91
CA GLY A 23 11.53 4.65 18.17
C GLY A 23 13.03 4.39 17.91
N GLN A 24 13.74 3.68 18.80
CA GLN A 24 15.15 3.36 18.59
C GLN A 24 15.34 2.33 17.48
N VAL A 25 14.45 1.33 17.42
CA VAL A 25 14.44 0.34 16.34
C VAL A 25 14.21 1.05 15.00
N VAL A 26 13.18 1.90 14.91
CA VAL A 26 12.88 2.68 13.69
C VAL A 26 14.05 3.58 13.28
N ALA A 27 14.68 4.30 14.23
CA ALA A 27 15.80 5.19 13.95
C ALA A 27 17.03 4.42 13.47
N ALA A 28 17.33 3.26 14.08
CA ALA A 28 18.41 2.39 13.65
C ALA A 28 18.16 1.87 12.22
N PHE A 29 16.97 1.34 11.93
CA PHE A 29 16.62 0.86 10.59
C PHE A 29 16.71 1.97 9.53
N LYS A 30 16.22 3.19 9.84
CA LYS A 30 16.36 4.35 8.95
C LYS A 30 17.83 4.73 8.72
N GLY A 31 18.67 4.64 9.75
CA GLY A 31 20.11 4.86 9.65
C GLY A 31 20.87 3.76 8.87
N PHE A 32 20.34 2.53 8.88
CA PHE A 32 20.88 1.39 8.13
C PHE A 32 20.40 1.33 6.67
N MET A 33 19.60 2.27 6.17
CA MET A 33 19.25 2.41 4.75
C MET A 33 20.45 2.85 3.86
N ALA A 34 21.66 2.38 4.18
CA ALA A 34 22.81 2.43 3.30
C ALA A 34 22.61 1.41 2.15
N PRO A 35 23.03 1.72 0.93
CA PRO A 35 22.62 1.01 -0.30
C PRO A 35 23.00 -0.47 -0.40
N ASP A 36 23.84 -1.00 0.49
CA ASP A 36 24.45 -2.33 0.32
C ASP A 36 23.76 -3.50 1.05
N LEU A 37 22.69 -3.28 1.84
CA LEU A 37 22.09 -4.39 2.60
C LEU A 37 20.54 -4.39 2.82
N PRO A 38 19.71 -4.14 1.79
CA PRO A 38 18.27 -4.01 1.98
C PRO A 38 17.54 -5.32 2.32
N HIS A 39 17.92 -6.47 1.74
CA HIS A 39 17.16 -7.73 1.93
C HIS A 39 17.24 -8.28 3.36
N LYS A 40 18.42 -8.28 3.99
CA LYS A 40 18.60 -8.80 5.36
C LYS A 40 17.90 -7.92 6.40
N LEU A 41 17.75 -6.62 6.12
CA LEU A 41 16.99 -5.70 6.95
C LEU A 41 15.48 -5.96 6.88
N ILE A 42 14.95 -6.25 5.69
CA ILE A 42 13.53 -6.60 5.53
C ILE A 42 13.20 -7.86 6.34
N GLU A 43 14.01 -8.92 6.24
CA GLU A 43 13.76 -10.15 7.01
C GLU A 43 13.77 -9.92 8.52
N LEU A 44 14.69 -9.09 9.02
CA LEU A 44 14.72 -8.72 10.43
C LEU A 44 13.49 -7.92 10.84
N LEU A 45 13.06 -6.97 10.00
CA LEU A 45 11.90 -6.14 10.26
C LEU A 45 10.61 -6.96 10.20
N GLU A 46 10.47 -7.89 9.24
CA GLU A 46 9.40 -8.87 9.19
C GLU A 46 9.33 -9.70 10.48
N LYS A 47 10.49 -10.19 10.95
CA LYS A 47 10.56 -10.98 12.19
C LYS A 47 10.11 -10.15 13.40
N ILE A 48 10.50 -8.89 13.45
CA ILE A 48 10.08 -7.97 14.52
C ILE A 48 8.57 -7.71 14.45
N VAL A 49 8.04 -7.31 13.29
CA VAL A 49 6.64 -6.97 13.11
C VAL A 49 5.71 -8.17 13.29
N PHE A 50 6.05 -9.33 12.70
CA PHE A 50 5.16 -10.50 12.73
C PHE A 50 5.36 -11.43 13.92
N GLN A 51 6.57 -11.55 14.48
CA GLN A 51 6.83 -12.50 15.57
C GLN A 51 6.83 -11.85 16.96
N ASN A 52 6.91 -10.51 17.07
CA ASN A 52 6.91 -9.83 18.37
C ASN A 52 5.59 -9.07 18.58
N PRO A 53 4.71 -9.54 19.47
CA PRO A 53 3.43 -8.87 19.74
C PRO A 53 3.59 -7.46 20.33
N THR A 54 4.76 -7.13 20.88
CA THR A 54 5.10 -5.77 21.37
C THR A 54 5.24 -4.73 20.25
N PHE A 55 5.54 -5.20 19.03
CA PHE A 55 5.81 -4.36 17.85
C PHE A 55 4.79 -4.59 16.73
N SER A 56 4.10 -5.72 16.73
CA SER A 56 2.90 -5.96 15.91
C SER A 56 1.84 -4.89 16.20
N GLY A 57 1.21 -4.36 15.16
CA GLY A 57 0.23 -3.28 15.29
C GLY A 57 0.84 -1.87 15.35
N SER A 58 2.17 -1.74 15.25
CA SER A 58 2.83 -0.43 15.35
C SER A 58 2.85 0.29 14.02
N PHE A 59 2.13 1.41 13.92
CA PHE A 59 2.02 2.23 12.70
C PHE A 59 3.36 2.51 12.02
N ASP A 60 4.36 2.98 12.78
CA ASP A 60 5.68 3.33 12.24
C ASP A 60 6.45 2.13 11.66
N LEU A 61 6.34 0.96 12.30
CA LEU A 61 7.10 -0.24 11.91
C LEU A 61 6.43 -0.95 10.73
N GLU A 62 5.11 -1.06 10.74
CA GLU A 62 4.35 -1.60 9.61
C GLU A 62 4.53 -0.73 8.37
N THR A 63 4.43 0.60 8.52
CA THR A 63 4.68 1.55 7.43
C THR A 63 6.12 1.44 6.92
N LEU A 64 7.11 1.35 7.81
CA LEU A 64 8.51 1.21 7.40
C LEU A 64 8.77 -0.11 6.67
N LEU A 65 8.17 -1.21 7.13
CA LEU A 65 8.28 -2.53 6.49
C LEU A 65 7.70 -2.47 5.08
N LEU A 66 6.51 -1.90 4.95
CA LEU A 66 5.82 -1.78 3.68
C LEU A 66 6.61 -0.91 2.69
N VAL A 67 7.06 0.28 3.10
CA VAL A 67 7.84 1.20 2.26
C VAL A 67 9.21 0.63 1.87
N THR A 68 9.88 -0.07 2.79
CA THR A 68 11.19 -0.68 2.51
C THR A 68 11.04 -1.82 1.52
N THR A 69 10.04 -2.66 1.71
CA THR A 69 9.72 -3.77 0.81
C THR A 69 9.35 -3.25 -0.56
N PHE A 70 8.53 -2.22 -0.64
CA PHE A 70 8.19 -1.56 -1.89
C PHE A 70 9.39 -1.07 -2.69
N LYS A 71 10.43 -0.57 -2.01
CA LYS A 71 11.66 -0.10 -2.68
C LYS A 71 12.59 -1.22 -3.13
N VAL A 72 12.45 -2.42 -2.56
CA VAL A 72 13.47 -3.49 -2.66
C VAL A 72 12.93 -4.72 -3.37
N ASP A 73 11.70 -5.14 -3.04
CA ASP A 73 11.02 -6.33 -3.53
C ASP A 73 9.51 -6.09 -3.61
N VAL A 74 9.06 -5.57 -4.75
CA VAL A 74 7.64 -5.25 -4.99
C VAL A 74 6.76 -6.51 -4.94
N SER A 75 7.29 -7.69 -5.26
CA SER A 75 6.50 -8.92 -5.32
C SER A 75 5.88 -9.31 -3.98
N ARG A 76 6.47 -8.87 -2.86
CA ARG A 76 5.95 -9.14 -1.50
C ARG A 76 5.05 -8.03 -0.95
N VAL A 77 4.98 -6.88 -1.62
CA VAL A 77 4.21 -5.71 -1.15
C VAL A 77 2.74 -6.07 -1.01
N MET A 78 2.18 -6.80 -1.97
CA MET A 78 0.77 -7.18 -1.95
C MET A 78 0.42 -8.07 -0.74
N ASP A 79 1.28 -9.03 -0.41
CA ASP A 79 1.10 -9.88 0.78
C ASP A 79 1.13 -9.04 2.07
N TYR A 80 2.01 -8.03 2.14
CA TYR A 80 2.07 -7.13 3.29
C TYR A 80 0.87 -6.20 3.35
N ILE A 81 0.40 -5.63 2.23
CA ILE A 81 -0.83 -4.83 2.20
C ILE A 81 -2.01 -5.63 2.77
N ASN A 82 -2.11 -6.92 2.41
CA ASN A 82 -3.19 -7.77 2.91
C ASN A 82 -3.08 -8.07 4.41
N ARG A 83 -1.85 -8.23 4.93
CA ARG A 83 -1.60 -8.61 6.33
C ARG A 83 -1.47 -7.45 7.31
N LEU A 84 -1.00 -6.29 6.84
CA LEU A 84 -0.80 -5.08 7.63
C LEU A 84 -2.07 -4.23 7.58
N ASP A 85 -2.46 -3.67 8.72
CA ASP A 85 -3.65 -2.82 8.83
C ASP A 85 -3.29 -1.43 9.38
N ASN A 86 -2.12 -1.28 10.01
CA ASN A 86 -1.71 -0.06 10.70
C ASN A 86 -0.66 0.68 9.86
N PHE A 87 -1.07 1.26 8.74
CA PHE A 87 -0.22 2.14 7.94
C PHE A 87 -1.06 3.21 7.24
N ASP A 88 -0.40 4.22 6.67
CA ASP A 88 -1.10 5.26 5.93
C ASP A 88 -1.45 4.78 4.52
N GLY A 89 -2.70 4.37 4.32
CA GLY A 89 -3.20 3.95 3.02
C GLY A 89 -3.27 5.08 1.98
N SER A 90 -3.45 6.33 2.40
CA SER A 90 -3.50 7.47 1.49
C SER A 90 -2.10 7.76 0.94
N ASP A 91 -1.13 7.95 1.82
CA ASP A 91 0.25 8.25 1.46
C ASP A 91 0.88 7.07 0.70
N PHE A 92 0.72 5.84 1.21
CA PHE A 92 1.29 4.68 0.53
C PHE A 92 0.62 4.43 -0.83
N GLY A 93 -0.69 4.62 -0.92
CA GLY A 93 -1.42 4.53 -2.18
C GLY A 93 -0.90 5.53 -3.22
N GLU A 94 -0.65 6.79 -2.84
CA GLU A 94 -0.04 7.77 -3.73
C GLU A 94 1.37 7.37 -4.19
N ILE A 95 2.19 6.85 -3.27
CA ILE A 95 3.55 6.37 -3.59
C ILE A 95 3.47 5.22 -4.59
N ALA A 96 2.53 4.28 -4.40
CA ALA A 96 2.32 3.16 -5.31
C ALA A 96 1.86 3.62 -6.70
N VAL A 97 0.94 4.58 -6.79
CA VAL A 97 0.53 5.18 -8.08
C VAL A 97 1.72 5.86 -8.77
N LYS A 98 2.53 6.63 -8.03
CA LYS A 98 3.73 7.30 -8.57
C LYS A 98 4.77 6.30 -9.09
N ALA A 99 4.84 5.10 -8.50
CA ALA A 99 5.69 4.02 -8.98
C ALA A 99 5.05 3.11 -10.03
N GLN A 100 3.87 3.46 -10.55
CA GLN A 100 3.12 2.69 -11.55
C GLN A 100 2.62 1.32 -11.06
N LEU A 101 2.50 1.15 -9.74
CA LEU A 101 1.99 -0.06 -9.09
C LEU A 101 0.50 0.11 -8.76
N TYR A 102 -0.31 0.02 -9.82
CA TYR A 102 -1.72 0.37 -9.76
C TYR A 102 -2.59 -0.67 -9.06
N GLU A 103 -2.25 -1.96 -9.13
CA GLU A 103 -3.00 -3.03 -8.47
C GLU A 103 -2.79 -2.97 -6.95
N GLU A 104 -1.55 -2.70 -6.51
CA GLU A 104 -1.18 -2.48 -5.11
C GLU A 104 -1.84 -1.22 -4.56
N ALA A 105 -1.77 -0.10 -5.30
CA ALA A 105 -2.45 1.14 -4.93
C ALA A 105 -3.97 0.92 -4.80
N LEU A 106 -4.58 0.20 -5.75
CA LEU A 106 -6.01 -0.11 -5.71
C LEU A 106 -6.37 -0.98 -4.50
N ALA A 107 -5.56 -1.98 -4.17
CA ALA A 107 -5.77 -2.83 -3.00
C ALA A 107 -5.74 -2.02 -1.70
N VAL A 108 -4.78 -1.10 -1.58
CA VAL A 108 -4.67 -0.18 -0.45
C VAL A 108 -5.88 0.74 -0.39
N PHE A 109 -6.23 1.42 -1.47
CA PHE A 109 -7.37 2.33 -1.46
C PHE A 109 -8.69 1.62 -1.11
N LYS A 110 -8.90 0.40 -1.63
CA LYS A 110 -10.05 -0.43 -1.23
C LYS A 110 -10.02 -0.78 0.24
N LYS A 111 -8.86 -1.16 0.78
CA LYS A 111 -8.70 -1.56 2.18
C LYS A 111 -8.99 -0.40 3.14
N PHE A 112 -8.61 0.82 2.77
CA PHE A 112 -8.83 2.02 3.59
C PHE A 112 -10.15 2.76 3.27
N ASN A 113 -11.05 2.17 2.48
CA ASN A 113 -12.31 2.80 2.02
C ASN A 113 -12.10 4.15 1.31
N LEU A 114 -10.97 4.31 0.64
CA LEU A 114 -10.59 5.49 -0.14
C LEU A 114 -11.17 5.36 -1.56
N ASN A 115 -12.50 5.38 -1.64
CA ASN A 115 -13.26 5.05 -2.86
C ASN A 115 -12.96 6.01 -4.02
N VAL A 116 -12.85 7.31 -3.73
CA VAL A 116 -12.50 8.34 -4.72
C VAL A 116 -11.10 8.11 -5.32
N GLN A 117 -10.10 7.85 -4.48
CA GLN A 117 -8.74 7.55 -4.97
C GLN A 117 -8.71 6.23 -5.75
N ALA A 118 -9.40 5.19 -5.29
CA ALA A 118 -9.50 3.91 -5.99
C ALA A 118 -10.08 4.07 -7.40
N VAL A 119 -11.15 4.86 -7.54
CA VAL A 119 -11.80 5.17 -8.82
C VAL A 119 -10.88 5.97 -9.72
N ASN A 120 -10.19 6.97 -9.19
CA ASN A 120 -9.21 7.75 -9.97
C ASN A 120 -8.10 6.86 -10.53
N VAL A 121 -7.55 5.93 -9.74
CA VAL A 121 -6.55 4.97 -10.26
C VAL A 121 -7.13 4.11 -11.38
N LEU A 122 -8.37 3.63 -11.21
CA LEU A 122 -9.01 2.80 -12.22
C LEU A 122 -9.34 3.57 -13.51
N LEU A 123 -9.67 4.86 -13.40
CA LEU A 123 -10.03 5.74 -14.53
C LEU A 123 -8.80 6.29 -15.27
N TYR A 124 -7.85 6.88 -14.55
CA TYR A 124 -6.72 7.59 -15.17
C TYR A 124 -5.52 6.69 -15.44
N ASN A 125 -5.25 5.71 -14.56
CA ASN A 125 -4.06 4.86 -14.68
C ASN A 125 -4.37 3.53 -15.37
N ILE A 126 -5.36 2.78 -14.88
CA ILE A 126 -5.74 1.48 -15.46
C ILE A 126 -6.62 1.69 -16.70
N GLN A 127 -7.32 2.82 -16.79
CA GLN A 127 -8.24 3.18 -17.88
C GLN A 127 -9.31 2.10 -18.14
N SER A 128 -9.81 1.47 -17.07
CA SER A 128 -10.79 0.39 -17.16
C SER A 128 -12.15 0.81 -16.60
N ILE A 129 -12.95 1.45 -17.44
CA ILE A 129 -14.30 1.90 -17.09
C ILE A 129 -15.20 0.73 -16.64
N LYS A 130 -15.04 -0.46 -17.25
CA LYS A 130 -15.77 -1.67 -16.80
C LYS A 130 -15.49 -2.03 -15.34
N ARG A 131 -14.25 -1.87 -14.87
CA ARG A 131 -13.89 -2.11 -13.46
C ARG A 131 -14.42 -1.01 -12.56
N VAL A 132 -14.43 0.24 -13.01
CA VAL A 132 -15.00 1.38 -12.28
C VAL A 132 -16.50 1.22 -12.09
N VAL A 133 -17.22 0.83 -13.14
CA VAL A 133 -18.66 0.53 -13.06
C VAL A 133 -18.93 -0.53 -12.00
N LYS A 134 -18.20 -1.66 -12.04
CA LYS A 134 -18.34 -2.71 -11.02
C LYS A 134 -18.05 -2.19 -9.61
N PHE A 135 -17.07 -1.31 -9.46
CA PHE A 135 -16.71 -0.72 -8.18
C PHE A 135 -17.78 0.27 -7.69
N ALA A 136 -18.34 1.09 -8.57
CA ALA A 136 -19.45 2.00 -8.29
C ALA A 136 -20.69 1.25 -7.79
N PHE A 137 -21.01 0.09 -8.38
CA PHE A 137 -22.09 -0.78 -7.91
C PHE A 137 -21.81 -1.44 -6.55
N LEU A 138 -20.54 -1.61 -6.16
CA LEU A 138 -20.19 -2.21 -4.87
C LEU A 138 -20.22 -1.17 -3.74
N VAL A 139 -19.82 0.07 -4.05
CA VAL A 139 -19.70 1.15 -3.06
C VAL A 139 -21.01 1.93 -2.91
N GLU A 140 -21.80 2.04 -3.99
CA GLU A 140 -23.07 2.77 -4.03
C GLU A 140 -22.98 4.23 -3.53
N GLU A 141 -21.84 4.89 -3.71
CA GLU A 141 -21.63 6.30 -3.33
C GLU A 141 -21.82 7.26 -4.50
N ASP A 142 -22.57 8.34 -4.29
CA ASP A 142 -22.84 9.39 -5.28
C ASP A 142 -21.57 10.04 -5.85
N ALA A 143 -20.53 10.18 -5.01
CA ALA A 143 -19.24 10.73 -5.42
C ALA A 143 -18.56 9.84 -6.48
N VAL A 144 -18.65 8.52 -6.33
CA VAL A 144 -18.10 7.55 -7.27
C VAL A 144 -18.88 7.57 -8.59
N TRP A 145 -20.21 7.64 -8.52
CA TRP A 145 -21.07 7.76 -9.70
C TRP A 145 -20.81 9.03 -10.50
N SER A 146 -20.59 10.15 -9.81
CA SER A 146 -20.27 11.43 -10.44
C SER A 146 -18.94 11.37 -11.20
N LEU A 147 -17.91 10.73 -10.61
CA LEU A 147 -16.61 10.53 -11.27
C LEU A 147 -16.71 9.61 -12.48
N LEU A 148 -17.45 8.51 -12.36
CA LEU A 148 -17.70 7.58 -13.47
C LEU A 148 -18.39 8.30 -14.64
N ALA A 149 -19.45 9.07 -14.36
CA ALA A 149 -20.18 9.80 -15.38
C ALA A 149 -19.29 10.82 -16.11
N ASN A 150 -18.47 11.57 -15.38
CA ASN A 150 -17.54 12.51 -15.99
C ASN A 150 -16.51 11.80 -16.88
N ALA A 151 -15.94 10.69 -16.42
CA ALA A 151 -14.95 9.96 -17.21
C ALA A 151 -15.55 9.22 -18.42
N GLN A 152 -16.80 8.74 -18.34
CA GLN A 152 -17.51 8.20 -19.48
C GLN A 152 -17.78 9.28 -20.54
N HIS A 153 -18.10 10.50 -20.11
CA HIS A 153 -18.27 11.65 -21.00
C HIS A 153 -16.95 12.01 -21.69
N GLU A 154 -15.85 12.12 -20.94
CA GLU A 154 -14.51 12.40 -21.49
C GLU A 154 -14.01 11.32 -22.44
N ALA A 155 -14.35 10.05 -22.19
CA ALA A 155 -13.99 8.93 -23.05
C ALA A 155 -14.84 8.83 -24.34
N GLY A 156 -15.84 9.72 -24.52
CA GLY A 156 -16.74 9.68 -25.68
C GLY A 156 -17.66 8.46 -25.72
N MET A 157 -17.73 7.68 -24.65
CA MET A 157 -18.59 6.48 -24.54
C MET A 157 -19.97 6.86 -24.01
N VAL A 158 -20.57 7.88 -24.64
CA VAL A 158 -21.87 8.44 -24.21
C VAL A 158 -22.99 7.41 -24.35
N ASP A 159 -22.92 6.54 -25.35
CA ASP A 159 -23.92 5.50 -25.60
C ASP A 159 -23.94 4.41 -24.51
N ASP A 160 -22.76 3.91 -24.11
CA ASP A 160 -22.62 2.95 -23.01
C ASP A 160 -23.02 3.56 -21.66
N ALA A 161 -22.74 4.86 -21.45
CA ALA A 161 -23.14 5.58 -20.25
C ALA A 161 -24.66 5.73 -20.13
N ILE A 162 -25.33 6.05 -21.24
CA ILE A 162 -26.79 6.17 -21.32
C ILE A 162 -27.46 4.82 -21.06
N GLU A 163 -26.95 3.73 -21.63
CA GLU A 163 -27.51 2.39 -21.41
C GLU A 163 -27.37 1.95 -19.94
N LEU A 164 -26.24 2.28 -19.30
CA LEU A 164 -26.02 2.04 -17.88
C LEU A 164 -26.97 2.85 -17.00
N PHE A 165 -27.15 4.13 -17.29
CA PHE A 165 -28.07 5.02 -16.56
C PHE A 165 -29.54 4.62 -16.73
N MET A 166 -29.94 4.16 -17.92
CA MET A 166 -31.30 3.64 -18.13
C MET A 166 -31.55 2.38 -17.31
N ARG A 167 -30.53 1.54 -17.11
CA ARG A 167 -30.61 0.32 -16.30
C ARG A 167 -30.62 0.58 -14.78
N LEU A 168 -30.13 1.75 -14.37
CA LEU A 168 -30.02 2.19 -12.98
C LEU A 168 -31.28 2.89 -12.43
N LYS A 169 -32.26 3.28 -13.26
CA LYS A 169 -33.51 3.83 -12.73
C LYS A 169 -34.29 2.73 -12.00
N PRO A 170 -34.48 2.79 -10.67
CA PRO A 170 -35.49 1.96 -10.03
C PRO A 170 -36.87 2.41 -10.53
N ALA A 171 -37.70 1.42 -10.87
CA ALA A 171 -39.11 1.61 -11.18
C ALA A 171 -39.89 2.09 -9.95
#